data_AF-A0A1J5JK83-F1
#
_entry.id   AF-A0A1J5JK83-F1
#
_cell.length_a   1.000
_cell.length_b   1.000
_cell.length_c   1.000
_cell.angle_alpha   90.00
_cell.angle_beta   90.00
_cell.angle_gamma   90.00
#
_symmetry.space_group_name_H-M   'P 1'
#
loop_
_entity.id
_entity.type
_entity.pdbx_description
1 polymer ?
#
loop_
_entity_poly.entity_id
_entity_poly.type
_entity_poly.pdbx_seq_one_letter_code
_entity_poly.pdbx_strand_id
1 'polypeptide(L)'
;MTEYTRRQRLTEELKNGWICIRALSIRYKFPEKVIADDIKHIKKSISHRGKLMIKPAECINCGFVFKEREKIKSPSKCPECKSERIMECLFMIVEK
;
A
#
# COMPACT_ATOMS: atom_id res chain seq x y z
N MET A 1 -26.76 6.22 10.93
CA MET A 1 -25.65 5.32 10.54
C MET A 1 -24.79 6.08 9.55
N THR A 2 -23.64 6.60 9.95
CA THR A 2 -22.78 7.37 9.03
C THR A 2 -22.28 6.43 7.95
N GLU A 3 -22.76 6.65 6.73
CA GLU A 3 -22.36 5.90 5.54
C GLU A 3 -20.91 6.26 5.24
N TYR A 4 -19.97 5.56 5.89
CA TYR A 4 -18.55 5.78 5.65
C TYR A 4 -18.25 5.45 4.20
N THR A 5 -17.92 6.47 3.42
CA THR A 5 -17.45 6.31 2.04
C THR A 5 -16.24 5.38 2.06
N ARG A 6 -16.06 4.56 1.01
CA ARG A 6 -14.97 3.58 0.88
C ARG A 6 -13.60 4.11 1.33
N ARG A 7 -13.31 5.38 1.01
CA ARG A 7 -12.07 6.08 1.37
C ARG A 7 -11.91 6.32 2.86
N GLN A 8 -12.98 6.65 3.59
CA GLN A 8 -12.91 6.86 5.03
C GLN A 8 -12.56 5.54 5.75
N ARG A 9 -13.14 4.41 5.33
CA ARG A 9 -12.82 3.10 5.91
C ARG A 9 -11.34 2.73 5.68
N LEU A 10 -10.83 2.99 4.48
CA LEU A 10 -9.42 2.75 4.16
C LEU A 10 -8.48 3.64 4.99
N THR A 11 -8.84 4.90 5.20
CA THR A 11 -8.05 5.82 6.03
C THR A 11 -7.91 5.29 7.47
N GLU A 12 -9.01 4.84 8.08
CA GLU A 12 -8.97 4.31 9.45
C GLU A 12 -8.10 3.05 9.56
N GLU A 13 -8.19 2.12 8.60
CA GLU A 13 -7.32 0.93 8.58
C GLU A 13 -5.84 1.29 8.45
N LEU A 14 -5.52 2.28 7.63
CA LEU A 14 -4.14 2.73 7.45
C LEU A 14 -3.59 3.43 8.71
N LYS A 15 -4.46 3.96 9.58
CA LYS A 15 -4.04 4.51 10.88
C LYS A 15 -3.79 3.42 11.92
N ASN A 16 -4.50 2.30 11.83
CA ASN A 16 -4.37 1.18 12.77
C ASN A 16 -3.03 0.44 12.67
N GLY A 17 -2.33 0.53 11.54
CA GLY A 17 -1.09 -0.24 11.36
C GLY A 17 -0.55 -0.23 9.93
N TRP A 18 0.53 -1.01 9.75
CA TRP A 18 1.08 -1.29 8.43
C TRP A 18 0.21 -2.33 7.72
N ILE A 19 -0.35 -1.97 6.58
CA ILE A 19 -1.19 -2.88 5.79
C ILE A 19 -0.86 -2.79 4.29
N CYS A 20 -0.90 -3.93 3.58
CA CYS A 20 -0.67 -3.97 2.15
C CYS A 20 -1.97 -3.78 1.35
N ILE A 21 -1.83 -3.35 0.08
CA ILE A 21 -2.95 -3.21 -0.85
C ILE A 21 -3.70 -4.53 -1.03
N ARG A 22 -3.00 -5.67 -1.07
CA ARG A 22 -3.63 -6.99 -1.24
C ARG A 22 -4.54 -7.35 -0.07
N ALA A 23 -4.12 -7.09 1.16
CA ALA A 23 -4.94 -7.31 2.35
C ALA A 23 -6.21 -6.44 2.32
N LEU A 24 -6.08 -5.17 1.93
CA LEU A 24 -7.22 -4.26 1.76
C LEU A 24 -8.14 -4.73 0.61
N SER A 25 -7.58 -5.17 -0.50
CA SER A 25 -8.31 -5.72 -1.66
C SER A 25 -9.16 -6.92 -1.26
N ILE A 26 -8.58 -7.88 -0.52
CA ILE A 26 -9.28 -9.07 -0.03
C ILE A 26 -10.37 -8.68 0.98
N ARG A 27 -10.05 -7.81 1.94
CA ARG A 27 -10.96 -7.39 3.02
C ARG A 27 -12.17 -6.62 2.49
N TYR A 28 -11.95 -5.71 1.55
CA TYR A 28 -13.00 -4.85 1.00
C TYR A 28 -13.57 -5.35 -0.34
N LYS A 29 -13.07 -6.48 -0.86
CA LYS A 29 -13.44 -7.06 -2.16
C LYS A 29 -13.33 -6.07 -3.33
N PHE A 30 -12.35 -5.17 -3.29
CA PHE A 30 -12.08 -4.24 -4.37
C PHE A 30 -10.79 -4.60 -5.09
N PRO A 31 -10.67 -4.34 -6.40
CA PRO A 31 -9.43 -4.54 -7.11
C PRO A 31 -8.29 -3.75 -6.48
N GLU A 32 -7.08 -4.33 -6.44
CA GLU A 32 -5.87 -3.67 -5.94
C GLU A 32 -5.63 -2.31 -6.61
N LYS A 33 -5.97 -2.19 -7.90
CA LYS A 33 -5.91 -0.93 -8.65
C LYS A 33 -6.81 0.16 -8.05
N VAL A 34 -8.02 -0.20 -7.61
CA VAL A 34 -8.97 0.73 -6.99
C VAL A 34 -8.46 1.17 -5.62
N ILE A 35 -7.98 0.22 -4.81
CA ILE A 35 -7.38 0.52 -3.51
C ILE A 35 -6.15 1.42 -3.66
N ALA A 36 -5.27 1.14 -4.62
CA ALA A 36 -4.08 1.95 -4.90
C ALA A 36 -4.45 3.39 -5.28
N ASP A 37 -5.50 3.57 -6.09
CA ASP A 37 -6.02 4.88 -6.45
C ASP A 37 -6.60 5.61 -5.24
N ASP A 38 -7.42 4.93 -4.43
CA ASP A 38 -7.94 5.51 -3.20
C ASP A 38 -6.82 5.92 -2.23
N ILE A 39 -5.76 5.13 -2.06
CA ILE A 39 -4.60 5.49 -1.24
C ILE A 39 -3.92 6.77 -1.77
N LYS A 40 -3.79 6.93 -3.10
CA LYS A 40 -3.27 8.18 -3.70
C LYS A 40 -4.16 9.37 -3.38
N HIS A 41 -5.48 9.18 -3.42
CA HIS A 41 -6.44 10.22 -3.04
C HIS A 41 -6.35 10.56 -1.55
N ILE A 42 -6.28 9.54 -0.68
CA ILE A 42 -6.13 9.71 0.77
C ILE A 42 -4.85 10.47 1.08
N LYS A 43 -3.72 10.12 0.46
CA LYS A 43 -2.44 10.84 0.60
C LYS A 43 -2.60 12.35 0.36
N LYS A 44 -3.30 12.74 -0.70
CA LYS A 44 -3.59 14.15 -0.99
C LYS A 44 -4.48 14.78 0.08
N SER A 45 -5.52 14.05 0.50
CA SER A 45 -6.48 14.51 1.52
C SER A 45 -5.85 14.71 2.90
N ILE A 46 -4.94 13.83 3.33
CA ILE A 46 -4.29 13.90 4.64
C ILE A 46 -3.06 14.80 4.64
N SER A 47 -2.61 15.32 3.49
CA SER A 47 -1.37 16.09 3.40
C SER A 47 -1.32 17.33 4.33
N HIS A 48 -2.47 17.83 4.78
CA HIS A 48 -2.58 18.92 5.75
C HIS A 48 -2.66 18.46 7.21
N ARG A 49 -2.97 17.18 7.49
CA ARG A 49 -3.20 16.62 8.83
C ARG A 49 -2.19 15.52 9.22
N GLY A 50 -1.40 15.02 8.27
CA GLY A 50 -0.49 13.90 8.48
C GLY A 50 0.29 13.54 7.22
N LYS A 51 0.97 12.40 7.27
CA LYS A 51 1.75 11.85 6.16
C LYS A 51 1.43 10.37 5.94
N LEU A 52 1.37 9.97 4.66
CA LEU A 52 1.30 8.56 4.29
C LEU A 52 2.72 8.00 4.24
N MET A 53 3.03 7.10 5.15
CA MET A 53 4.25 6.31 5.17
C MET A 53 4.09 5.10 4.24
N ILE A 54 5.10 4.87 3.41
CA ILE A 54 5.13 3.75 2.47
C ILE A 54 6.39 2.94 2.78
N LYS A 55 6.21 1.68 3.16
CA LYS A 55 7.28 0.70 3.21
C LYS A 55 7.33 0.03 1.84
N PRO A 56 8.36 0.30 1.02
CA PRO A 56 8.47 -0.30 -0.30
C PRO A 56 8.59 -1.82 -0.22
N ALA A 57 8.18 -2.51 -1.28
CA ALA A 57 8.41 -3.93 -1.41
C ALA A 57 9.92 -4.21 -1.38
N GLU A 58 10.32 -5.26 -0.67
CA GLU A 58 11.72 -5.68 -0.51
C GLU A 58 11.84 -7.16 -0.83
N CYS A 59 12.90 -7.56 -1.53
CA CYS A 59 13.19 -8.97 -1.71
C CYS A 59 13.73 -9.54 -0.41
N ILE A 60 13.07 -10.56 0.13
CA ILE A 60 13.47 -11.20 1.40
C ILE A 60 14.83 -11.90 1.25
N ASN A 61 15.16 -12.33 0.03
CA ASN A 61 16.36 -13.13 -0.22
C ASN A 61 17.64 -12.28 -0.36
N CYS A 62 17.56 -11.08 -0.95
CA CYS A 62 18.74 -10.24 -1.20
C CYS A 62 18.62 -8.80 -0.67
N GLY A 63 17.48 -8.42 -0.09
CA GLY A 63 17.24 -7.06 0.41
C GLY A 63 16.96 -6.02 -0.67
N PHE A 64 16.81 -6.41 -1.94
CA PHE A 64 16.56 -5.47 -3.02
C PHE A 64 15.22 -4.74 -2.84
N VAL A 65 15.27 -3.41 -2.73
CA VAL A 65 14.10 -2.56 -2.51
C VAL A 65 13.54 -2.06 -3.83
N PHE A 66 12.27 -2.35 -4.10
CA PHE A 66 11.58 -1.91 -5.32
C PHE A 66 11.11 -0.44 -5.16
N LYS A 67 12.05 0.51 -5.24
CA LYS A 67 11.79 1.96 -5.10
C LYS A 67 11.19 2.62 -6.34
N GLU A 68 11.50 2.11 -7.53
CA GLU A 68 11.21 2.77 -8.82
C GLU A 68 10.45 1.85 -9.78
N ARG A 69 9.16 1.62 -9.55
CA ARG A 69 8.35 1.01 -10.61
C ARG A 69 7.08 1.80 -10.84
N GLU A 70 7.10 2.56 -11.92
CA GLU A 70 5.92 3.15 -12.60
C GLU A 70 4.89 2.09 -12.99
N LYS A 71 5.26 0.81 -13.01
CA LYS A 71 4.38 -0.32 -13.31
C LYS A 71 3.87 -0.98 -12.03
N ILE A 72 2.54 -0.93 -11.85
CA ILE A 72 1.77 -1.55 -10.76
C ILE A 72 1.92 -3.09 -10.70
N LYS A 73 2.38 -3.73 -11.78
CA LYS A 73 2.62 -5.18 -11.79
C LYS A 73 3.98 -5.51 -11.19
N SER A 74 3.98 -6.17 -10.03
CA SER A 74 5.15 -6.80 -9.42
C SER A 74 5.79 -7.75 -10.44
N PRO A 75 7.12 -7.74 -10.62
CA PRO A 75 7.77 -8.83 -11.32
C PRO A 75 7.55 -10.11 -10.51
N SER A 76 7.32 -11.25 -11.17
CA SER A 76 7.25 -12.53 -10.46
C SER A 76 8.58 -12.89 -9.77
N LYS A 77 9.70 -12.28 -10.19
CA LYS A 77 11.06 -12.58 -9.72
C LYS A 77 11.86 -11.31 -9.43
N CYS A 78 12.72 -11.38 -8.41
CA CYS A 78 13.71 -10.35 -8.11
C CYS A 78 14.74 -10.24 -9.24
N PRO A 79 15.07 -9.04 -9.74
CA PRO A 79 16.09 -8.88 -10.79
C PRO A 79 17.50 -9.26 -10.33
N GLU A 80 17.82 -9.05 -9.04
CA GLU A 80 19.15 -9.33 -8.48
C GLU A 80 19.36 -10.82 -8.22
N CYS A 81 18.45 -11.45 -7.47
CA CYS A 81 18.63 -12.82 -7.00
C CYS A 81 17.67 -13.85 -7.61
N LYS A 82 16.77 -13.42 -8.52
CA LYS A 82 15.76 -14.26 -9.18
C LYS A 82 14.75 -14.95 -8.25
N SER A 83 14.76 -14.60 -6.96
CA SER A 83 13.82 -15.15 -5.97
C SER A 83 12.41 -14.60 -6.18
N GLU A 84 11.41 -15.45 -5.92
CA GLU A 84 9.97 -15.12 -5.95
C GLU A 84 9.48 -14.63 -4.57
N ARG A 85 10.35 -14.67 -3.56
CA ARG A 85 10.05 -14.21 -2.18
C ARG A 85 10.23 -12.70 -2.07
N ILE A 86 9.21 -11.97 -2.48
CA ILE A 86 9.14 -10.51 -2.40
C ILE A 86 8.12 -10.12 -1.34
N MET A 87 8.53 -9.30 -0.38
CA MET A 87 7.65 -8.70 0.62
C MET A 87 6.78 -7.64 -0.06
N GLU A 88 5.49 -7.62 0.30
CA GLU A 88 4.54 -6.66 -0.27
C GLU A 88 4.79 -5.23 0.27
N CYS A 89 4.44 -4.22 -0.52
CA CYS A 89 4.45 -2.84 -0.05
C CYS A 89 3.45 -2.66 1.09
N LEU A 90 3.87 -2.04 2.18
CA LEU A 90 3.01 -1.69 3.31
C LEU A 90 2.76 -0.18 3.34
N PHE A 91 1.56 0.19 3.75
CA PHE A 91 1.10 1.56 3.86
C PHE A 91 0.61 1.81 5.28
N MET A 92 0.90 3.01 5.79
CA MET A 92 0.46 3.46 7.10
C MET A 92 0.26 4.98 7.07
N ILE A 93 -0.76 5.48 7.75
CA ILE A 93 -0.97 6.91 7.96
C ILE A 93 -0.44 7.28 9.33
N VAL A 94 0.41 8.31 9.37
CA VAL A 94 0.88 8.92 10.61
C VAL A 94 0.32 10.34 10.63
N GLU A 95 -0.66 10.57 11.51
CA GLU A 95 -1.16 11.92 11.80
C GLU A 95 -0.10 12.70 12.60
N LYS A 96 -0.06 14.01 12.40
CA LYS A 96 0.96 14.90 13.00
C LYS A 96 0.56 15.35 14.39
#